data_AF-A0A379FLB6-F1
#
_entry.id   AF-A0A379FLB6-F1
#
_cell.length_a   1.000
_cell.length_b   1.000
_cell.length_c   1.000
_cell.angle_alpha   90.00
_cell.angle_beta   90.00
_cell.angle_gamma   90.00
#
_symmetry.space_group_name_H-M   'P 1'
#
loop_
_entity.id
_entity.type
_entity.pdbx_description
1 polymer ?
#
loop_
_entity_poly.entity_id
_entity_poly.type
_entity_poly.pdbx_seq_one_letter_code
_entity_poly.pdbx_strand_id
1 'polypeptide(L)' 'MSRTEAKKRFSVSDQKMATAHVECRKDSDVIDEIPMAYKDIDAVMAAQSSLVEIVHTLRQVVCVKG' A
#
# COMPACT_ATOMS: atom_id res chain seq x y z
N MET A 1 -9.68 3.35 -4.11
CA MET A 1 -10.34 2.29 -4.90
C MET A 1 -11.26 1.50 -3.98
N SER A 2 -12.33 0.85 -4.47
CA SER A 2 -13.08 -0.09 -3.61
C SER A 2 -12.35 -1.44 -3.53
N ARG A 3 -12.61 -2.22 -2.48
CA ARG A 3 -12.00 -3.55 -2.31
C ARG A 3 -12.35 -4.49 -3.46
N THR A 4 -13.62 -4.48 -3.88
CA THR A 4 -14.11 -5.30 -5.00
C THR A 4 -13.40 -4.96 -6.30
N GLU A 5 -13.19 -3.68 -6.58
CA GLU A 5 -12.48 -3.26 -7.80
C GLU A 5 -11.00 -3.64 -7.75
N ALA A 6 -10.34 -3.56 -6.58
CA ALA A 6 -8.97 -4.02 -6.43
C ALA A 6 -8.82 -5.52 -6.71
N LYS A 7 -9.72 -6.36 -6.19
CA LYS A 7 -9.73 -7.82 -6.44
C LYS A 7 -9.97 -8.19 -7.90
N LYS A 8 -10.69 -7.37 -8.66
CA LYS A 8 -10.90 -7.56 -10.11
C LYS A 8 -9.70 -7.11 -10.94
N ARG A 9 -9.04 -6.02 -10.52
CA ARG A 9 -8.02 -5.33 -11.31
C ARG A 9 -6.61 -5.90 -11.11
N PHE A 10 -6.33 -6.46 -9.95
CA PHE A 10 -4.99 -6.91 -9.58
C PHE A 10 -4.94 -8.40 -9.30
N SER A 11 -3.74 -8.96 -9.46
CA SER A 11 -3.44 -10.36 -9.25
C SER A 11 -2.48 -10.56 -8.07
N VAL A 12 -2.33 -11.82 -7.66
CA VAL A 12 -1.29 -12.23 -6.69
C VAL A 12 0.12 -11.90 -7.22
N SER A 13 0.34 -11.97 -8.53
CA SER A 13 1.64 -11.61 -9.12
C SER A 13 1.93 -10.12 -8.93
N ASP A 14 0.92 -9.27 -9.12
CA ASP A 14 1.04 -7.83 -8.89
C ASP A 14 1.36 -7.54 -7.43
N GLN A 15 0.69 -8.23 -6.50
CA GLN A 15 0.97 -8.12 -5.07
C GLN A 15 2.42 -8.48 -4.76
N LYS A 16 2.94 -9.58 -5.32
CA LYS A 16 4.33 -10.02 -5.13
C LYS A 16 5.32 -9.00 -5.68
N MET A 17 5.09 -8.45 -6.86
CA MET A 17 5.96 -7.43 -7.46
C MET A 17 5.94 -6.13 -6.66
N ALA A 18 4.75 -5.62 -6.33
CA ALA A 18 4.58 -4.38 -5.59
C ALA A 18 5.18 -4.44 -4.18
N THR A 19 5.23 -5.63 -3.58
CA THR A 19 5.76 -5.85 -2.22
C THR A 19 7.09 -6.59 -2.21
N ALA A 20 7.84 -6.61 -3.32
CA ALA A 20 9.11 -7.35 -3.42
C ALA A 20 10.19 -6.90 -2.40
N HIS A 21 10.07 -5.68 -1.87
CA HIS A 21 10.99 -5.09 -0.91
C HIS A 21 10.51 -5.17 0.56
N VAL A 22 9.38 -5.85 0.80
CA VAL A 22 8.74 -6.01 2.12
C VAL A 22 8.42 -7.48 2.37
N GLU A 23 8.80 -7.99 3.55
CA GLU A 23 8.36 -9.31 3.99
C GLU A 23 6.91 -9.25 4.46
N CYS A 24 6.02 -10.00 3.82
CA CYS A 24 4.59 -9.91 4.06
C CYS A 24 3.83 -11.09 3.46
N ARG A 25 2.57 -11.27 3.90
CA ARG A 25 1.59 -12.16 3.28
C ARG A 25 1.33 -11.73 1.83
N LYS A 26 1.29 -12.69 0.90
CA LYS A 26 1.20 -12.47 -0.57
C LYS A 26 0.19 -13.41 -1.24
N ASP A 27 -0.87 -13.78 -0.53
CA ASP A 27 -1.97 -14.61 -1.05
C ASP A 27 -3.12 -13.78 -1.62
N SER A 28 -4.16 -14.44 -2.13
CA SER A 28 -5.33 -13.80 -2.73
C SER A 28 -6.15 -12.93 -1.76
N ASP A 29 -6.06 -13.25 -0.47
CA ASP A 29 -6.92 -12.62 0.55
C ASP A 29 -6.45 -11.21 0.91
N VAL A 30 -5.27 -10.81 0.43
CA VAL A 30 -4.69 -9.47 0.65
C VAL A 30 -4.61 -8.61 -0.62
N ILE A 31 -5.18 -9.06 -1.74
CA ILE A 31 -5.12 -8.31 -3.00
C ILE A 31 -5.80 -6.95 -2.89
N ASP A 32 -6.88 -6.82 -2.13
CA ASP A 32 -7.55 -5.52 -1.93
C ASP A 32 -6.73 -4.52 -1.10
N GLU A 33 -5.60 -4.96 -0.55
CA GLU A 33 -4.66 -4.14 0.20
C GLU A 33 -3.32 -3.95 -0.53
N ILE A 34 -3.26 -4.25 -1.83
CA ILE A 34 -2.10 -3.92 -2.67
C ILE A 34 -1.82 -2.42 -2.61
N PRO A 35 -0.54 -1.96 -2.58
CA PRO A 35 -0.23 -0.53 -2.50
C PRO A 35 -0.99 0.33 -3.53
N MET A 36 -1.20 -0.20 -4.74
CA MET A 36 -1.92 0.46 -5.84
C MET A 36 -3.43 0.64 -5.60
N ALA A 37 -4.01 0.03 -4.57
CA ALA A 37 -5.41 0.25 -4.19
C ALA A 37 -5.63 1.57 -3.43
N TYR A 38 -4.56 2.12 -2.86
CA TYR A 38 -4.55 3.36 -2.07
C TYR A 38 -4.10 4.57 -2.88
N LYS A 39 -4.26 5.76 -2.30
CA LYS A 39 -3.66 6.99 -2.83
C LYS A 39 -2.16 6.96 -2.54
N ASP A 40 -1.41 7.66 -3.38
CA ASP A 40 -0.02 7.96 -3.09
C ASP A 40 0.08 8.77 -1.79
N ILE A 41 0.84 8.25 -0.83
CA ILE A 41 1.02 8.89 0.48
C ILE A 41 1.74 10.23 0.35
N ASP A 42 2.69 10.36 -0.58
CA ASP A 42 3.45 11.59 -0.77
C ASP A 42 2.54 12.72 -1.27
N ALA A 43 1.61 12.39 -2.17
CA ALA A 43 0.58 13.33 -2.62
C ALA A 43 -0.37 13.76 -1.49
N VAL A 44 -0.74 12.83 -0.60
CA VAL A 44 -1.58 13.14 0.58
C VAL A 44 -0.85 14.06 1.54
N MET A 45 0.43 13.78 1.84
CA MET A 45 1.22 14.60 2.75
C MET A 45 1.48 16.00 2.18
N ALA A 46 1.77 16.11 0.88
CA ALA A 46 1.95 17.40 0.21
C ALA A 46 0.70 18.29 0.31
N ALA A 47 -0.50 17.70 0.16
CA ALA A 47 -1.76 18.42 0.27
C ALA A 47 -2.07 18.92 1.69
N GLN A 48 -1.37 18.44 2.72
CA GLN A 48 -1.54 18.84 4.12
C GLN A 48 -0.34 19.64 4.66
N SER A 49 0.63 19.97 3.81
CA SER A 49 1.91 20.59 4.20
C SER A 49 1.81 21.89 5.01
N SER A 50 0.70 22.63 4.92
CA SER A 50 0.48 23.84 5.73
C SER A 50 -0.06 23.56 7.14
N LEU A 51 -0.52 22.34 7.41
CA LEU A 51 -1.19 21.94 8.66
C LEU A 51 -0.33 20.99 9.51
N VAL A 52 0.69 20.37 8.92
CA VAL A 52 1.51 19.35 9.58
C VAL A 52 2.99 19.56 9.29
N GLU A 53 3.84 19.07 10.17
CA GLU A 53 5.29 18.99 10.00
C GLU A 53 5.71 17.53 9.86
N ILE A 54 6.54 17.23 8.85
CA ILE A 54 7.12 15.89 8.67
C ILE A 54 8.35 15.80 9.57
N VAL A 55 8.23 15.06 10.67
CA VAL A 55 9.35 14.84 11.59
C VAL A 55 10.28 13.73 11.07
N HIS A 56 9.71 12.65 10.53
CA HIS A 56 10.45 11.50 10.00
C HIS A 56 9.67 10.80 8.87
N THR A 57 10.40 10.14 7.97
CA THR A 57 9.84 9.23 6.96
C THR A 57 10.32 7.81 7.24
N LEU A 58 9.41 6.86 7.30
CA LEU A 58 9.72 5.46 7.58
C LEU A 58 9.53 4.59 6.35
N ARG A 59 10.47 3.68 6.10
CA ARG A 59 10.35 2.65 5.05
C ARG A 59 9.96 1.32 5.68
N GLN A 60 8.91 0.70 5.16
CA GLN A 60 8.47 -0.60 5.64
C GLN A 60 9.45 -1.71 5.25
N VAL A 61 9.67 -2.65 6.16
CA VAL A 61 10.48 -3.87 5.94
C VAL A 61 9.68 -5.16 6.21
N VAL A 62 8.69 -5.11 7.10
CA VAL A 62 7.80 -6.24 7.42
C VAL A 62 6.36 -5.73 7.53
N CYS A 63 5.40 -6.53 7.05
CA CYS A 63 3.97 -6.33 7.24
C CYS A 63 3.30 -7.61 7.73
N VAL A 64 2.80 -7.59 8.98
CA VAL A 64 2.00 -8.67 9.56
C VAL A 64 0.53 -8.21 9.59
N LYS A 65 -0.35 -9.02 8.98
CA LYS A 65 -1.79 -8.78 8.93
C LYS A 65 -2.51 -9.89 9.70
N GLY A 66 -3.56 -9.51 10.43
CA GLY A 66 -4.47 -10.44 11.09
C GLY A 66 -5.39 -11.16 10.10
#